data_AF-A0A142L4K7-F1
#
_entry.id   AF-A0A142L4K7-F1
#
_cell.length_a   1.000
_cell.length_b   1.000
_cell.length_c   1.000
_cell.angle_alpha   90.00
_cell.angle_beta   90.00
_cell.angle_gamma   90.00
#
_symmetry.space_group_name_H-M   'P 1'
#
loop_
_entity.id
_entity.type
_entity.pdbx_description
1 polymer ?
#
loop_
_entity_poly.entity_id
_entity_poly.type
_entity_poly.pdbx_seq_one_letter_code
_entity_poly.pdbx_strand_id
1 'polypeptide(L)'
;MADKKAPVKKSTEKVAAKAENLSFAFGKENYTIMAIGLVVIIIGFFLMSGKEDIFSTTKLTIAPILVILGFLIEVVAIMRKSKD
;
A
#
# COMPACT_ATOMS: atom_id res chain seq x y z
N MET A 1 -21.71 40.78 46.87
CA MET A 1 -20.53 39.99 47.33
C MET A 1 -20.86 38.52 47.19
N ALA A 2 -19.87 37.72 46.77
CA ALA A 2 -19.87 36.27 46.54
C ALA A 2 -20.29 35.80 45.13
N ASP A 3 -19.31 35.89 44.22
CA ASP A 3 -18.97 34.88 43.22
C ASP A 3 -19.27 33.44 43.65
N LYS A 4 -19.79 32.62 42.72
CA LYS A 4 -19.29 31.24 42.51
C LYS A 4 -19.74 30.64 41.18
N LYS A 5 -18.86 30.85 40.21
CA LYS A 5 -18.41 29.93 39.15
C LYS A 5 -19.34 28.79 38.71
N ALA A 6 -19.67 28.86 37.42
CA ALA A 6 -20.16 27.79 36.56
C ALA A 6 -19.37 26.47 36.71
N PRO A 7 -20.02 25.29 36.56
CA PRO A 7 -19.32 24.05 36.30
C PRO A 7 -19.17 23.87 34.79
N VAL A 8 -18.30 24.66 34.16
CA VAL A 8 -17.79 24.33 32.81
C VAL A 8 -16.64 23.33 33.00
N LYS A 9 -16.96 22.05 33.20
CA LYS A 9 -15.92 21.00 33.25
C LYS A 9 -16.45 19.59 32.92
N LYS A 10 -17.17 19.46 31.80
CA LYS A 10 -17.57 18.14 31.26
C LYS A 10 -17.30 18.00 29.75
N SER A 11 -16.34 18.78 29.24
CA SER A 11 -16.06 18.88 27.80
C SER A 11 -14.59 18.64 27.46
N THR A 12 -13.81 18.04 28.36
CA THR A 12 -12.35 17.86 28.17
C THR A 12 -11.90 16.40 28.18
N GLU A 13 -12.81 15.44 28.32
CA GLU A 13 -12.45 14.00 28.38
C GLU A 13 -12.77 13.23 27.09
N LYS A 14 -13.42 13.87 26.11
CA LYS A 14 -13.82 13.23 24.85
C LYS A 14 -12.96 13.62 23.64
N VAL A 15 -11.73 14.07 23.88
CA VAL A 15 -10.77 14.45 22.82
C VAL A 15 -9.50 13.60 22.87
N ALA A 16 -9.34 12.74 23.88
CA ALA A 16 -8.27 11.75 23.90
C ALA A 16 -8.73 10.45 23.25
N ALA A 17 -8.13 10.14 22.10
CA ALA A 17 -8.04 8.79 21.55
C ALA A 17 -9.34 8.13 21.07
N LYS A 18 -10.03 8.75 20.10
CA LYS A 18 -10.35 7.95 18.92
C LYS A 18 -9.05 7.81 18.17
N ALA A 19 -8.20 6.86 18.58
CA ALA A 19 -7.25 6.29 17.64
C ALA A 19 -8.14 5.84 16.48
N GLU A 20 -8.12 6.59 15.39
CA GLU A 20 -8.66 6.13 14.12
C GLU A 20 -8.01 4.77 13.94
N ASN A 21 -8.77 3.71 14.21
CA ASN A 21 -8.32 2.37 13.95
C ASN A 21 -8.04 2.42 12.45
N LEU A 22 -6.75 2.50 12.09
CA LEU A 22 -6.29 2.40 10.72
C LEU A 22 -6.72 1.00 10.30
N SER A 23 -7.97 0.90 9.87
CA SER A 23 -8.58 -0.30 9.38
C SER A 23 -7.96 -0.46 8.02
N PHE A 24 -6.83 -1.17 7.99
CA PHE A 24 -6.16 -1.51 6.76
C PHE A 24 -7.18 -2.21 5.85
N ALA A 25 -7.23 -1.78 4.58
CA ALA A 25 -8.16 -2.37 3.60
C ALA A 25 -7.86 -3.85 3.34
N PHE A 26 -6.62 -4.27 3.64
CA PHE A 26 -6.12 -5.63 3.49
C PHE A 26 -5.33 -6.04 4.74
N GLY A 27 -5.21 -7.35 4.97
CA GLY A 27 -4.38 -7.92 6.03
C GLY A 27 -2.88 -7.76 5.74
N LYS A 28 -2.07 -7.98 6.77
CA LYS A 28 -0.59 -7.79 6.69
C LYS A 28 0.06 -8.69 5.64
N GLU A 29 -0.44 -9.92 5.48
CA GLU A 29 0.07 -10.86 4.49
C GLU A 29 -0.10 -10.32 3.07
N ASN A 30 -1.27 -9.78 2.74
CA ASN A 30 -1.52 -9.20 1.43
C ASN A 30 -0.66 -7.98 1.13
N TYR A 31 -0.44 -7.13 2.13
CA TYR A 31 0.44 -5.98 1.98
C TYR A 31 1.87 -6.41 1.64
N THR A 32 2.31 -7.55 2.18
CA THR A 32 3.61 -8.15 1.85
C THR A 32 3.63 -8.64 0.40
N ILE A 33 2.56 -9.30 -0.07
CA ILE A 33 2.45 -9.77 -1.46
C ILE A 33 2.39 -8.59 -2.44
N MET A 34 1.66 -7.52 -2.11
CA MET A 34 1.67 -6.26 -2.88
C MET A 34 3.09 -5.69 -2.97
N ALA A 35 3.82 -5.57 -1.86
CA ALA A 35 5.18 -5.08 -1.89
C ALA A 35 6.10 -5.90 -2.81
N ILE A 36 5.92 -7.23 -2.83
CA ILE A 36 6.64 -8.12 -3.76
C ILE A 36 6.24 -7.84 -5.21
N GLY A 37 4.93 -7.74 -5.49
CA GLY A 37 4.40 -7.41 -6.82
C GLY A 37 4.99 -6.11 -7.37
N LEU A 38 4.99 -5.05 -6.53
CA LEU A 38 5.57 -3.75 -6.86
C LEU A 38 7.06 -3.85 -7.20
N VAL A 39 7.85 -4.61 -6.42
CA VAL A 39 9.28 -4.83 -6.71
C VAL A 39 9.48 -5.51 -8.06
N VAL A 40 8.67 -6.51 -8.40
CA VAL A 40 8.72 -7.20 -9.70
C VAL A 40 8.41 -6.23 -10.85
N ILE A 41 7.39 -5.37 -10.69
CA ILE A 41 7.04 -4.35 -11.68
C ILE A 41 8.20 -3.37 -11.89
N ILE A 42 8.80 -2.88 -10.80
CA ILE A 42 9.96 -1.97 -10.86
C ILE A 42 11.13 -2.62 -11.59
N ILE A 43 11.43 -3.89 -11.32
CA ILE A 43 12.48 -4.63 -12.02
C ILE A 43 12.16 -4.77 -13.51
N GLY A 44 10.91 -5.06 -13.87
CA GLY A 44 10.47 -5.14 -15.27
C GLY A 44 10.68 -3.83 -16.02
N PHE A 45 10.28 -2.69 -15.42
CA PHE A 45 10.53 -1.38 -16.00
C PHE A 45 12.02 -1.00 -16.03
N PHE A 46 12.78 -1.40 -15.02
CA PHE A 46 14.22 -1.17 -14.98
C PHE A 46 14.94 -1.91 -16.11
N LEU A 47 14.57 -3.17 -16.37
CA LEU A 47 15.10 -3.94 -17.50
C LEU A 47 14.76 -3.28 -18.85
N MET A 48 13.59 -2.65 -18.97
CA MET A 48 13.20 -1.88 -20.16
C MET A 48 14.02 -0.58 -20.34
N SER A 49 14.50 0.03 -19.23
CA SER A 49 15.26 1.29 -19.24
C SER A 49 16.74 1.16 -19.67
N GLY A 50 17.24 -0.08 -19.82
CA GLY A 50 18.63 -0.33 -20.22
C GLY A 50 18.98 0.34 -21.56
N LYS A 51 20.13 1.02 -21.62
CA LYS A 51 20.55 1.85 -22.78
C LYS A 51 21.22 1.07 -23.91
N GLU A 52 21.72 -0.13 -23.65
CA GLU A 52 22.50 -0.92 -24.62
C GLU A 52 21.60 -1.98 -25.28
N ASP A 53 21.35 -1.83 -26.58
CA ASP A 53 20.46 -2.65 -27.42
C ASP A 53 18.97 -2.66 -27.06
N ILE A 54 18.22 -1.77 -27.71
CA ILE A 54 16.75 -1.77 -27.77
C ILE A 54 16.19 -3.02 -28.48
N PHE A 55 16.99 -3.66 -29.34
CA PHE A 55 16.63 -4.90 -30.05
C PHE A 55 17.05 -6.18 -29.31
N SER A 56 17.52 -6.08 -28.07
CA SER A 56 17.77 -7.25 -27.24
C SER A 56 16.45 -7.95 -26.90
N THR A 57 16.35 -9.24 -27.20
CA THR A 57 15.17 -10.09 -26.94
C THR A 57 14.69 -9.99 -25.47
N THR A 58 15.63 -9.70 -24.57
CA THR A 58 15.37 -9.43 -23.15
C THR A 58 14.42 -8.25 -22.92
N LYS A 59 14.61 -7.13 -23.64
CA LYS A 59 13.79 -5.92 -23.44
C LYS A 59 12.47 -5.98 -24.20
N LEU A 60 12.46 -6.60 -25.37
CA LEU A 60 11.26 -6.73 -26.18
C LEU A 60 10.27 -7.76 -25.61
N THR A 61 10.78 -8.85 -25.02
CA THR A 61 9.95 -10.00 -24.60
C THR A 61 9.96 -10.22 -23.10
N ILE A 62 11.14 -10.26 -22.46
CA ILE A 62 11.24 -10.61 -21.03
C ILE A 62 10.73 -9.46 -20.15
N ALA A 63 11.08 -8.21 -20.46
CA ALA A 63 10.65 -7.06 -19.65
C ALA A 63 9.12 -6.87 -19.64
N PRO A 64 8.39 -6.89 -20.78
CA PRO A 64 6.93 -6.79 -20.76
C PRO A 64 6.26 -7.95 -20.03
N ILE A 65 6.78 -9.18 -20.19
CA ILE A 65 6.26 -10.36 -19.48
C ILE A 65 6.41 -10.19 -17.97
N LEU A 66 7.56 -9.70 -17.50
CA LEU A 66 7.78 -9.44 -16.08
C LEU A 66 6.82 -8.37 -15.51
N VAL A 67 6.58 -7.30 -16.27
CA VAL A 67 5.62 -6.26 -15.86
C VAL A 67 4.21 -6.84 -15.77
N ILE A 68 3.78 -7.63 -16.76
CA ILE A 68 2.47 -8.30 -16.75
C ILE A 68 2.34 -9.25 -15.56
N LEU A 69 3.37 -10.06 -15.30
CA LEU A 69 3.40 -10.97 -14.14
C LEU A 69 3.32 -10.19 -12.81
N GLY A 70 4.06 -9.08 -12.70
CA GLY A 70 3.98 -8.20 -11.54
C GLY A 70 2.57 -7.64 -11.32
N PHE A 71 1.90 -7.19 -12.38
CA PHE A 71 0.51 -6.76 -12.30
C PHE A 71 -0.46 -7.90 -11.92
N LEU A 72 -0.26 -9.12 -12.43
CA LEU A 72 -1.06 -10.27 -12.02
C LEU A 72 -0.90 -10.57 -10.52
N ILE A 73 0.32 -10.48 -9.99
CA ILE A 73 0.60 -10.63 -8.56
C ILE A 73 -0.15 -9.56 -7.75
N GLU A 74 -0.10 -8.29 -8.18
CA GLU A 74 -0.83 -7.20 -7.52
C GLU A 74 -2.35 -7.42 -7.54
N VAL A 75 -2.91 -7.82 -8.69
CA VAL A 75 -4.34 -8.14 -8.81
C VAL A 75 -4.71 -9.26 -7.84
N VAL A 76 -3.91 -10.33 -7.77
CA VAL A 76 -4.14 -11.43 -6.82
C VAL A 76 -3.99 -10.94 -5.38
N ALA A 77 -3.00 -10.10 -5.06
CA ALA A 77 -2.78 -9.56 -3.74
C ALA A 77 -3.94 -8.67 -3.26
N ILE A 78 -4.54 -7.90 -4.17
CA ILE A 78 -5.72 -7.07 -3.88
C ILE A 78 -6.98 -7.93 -3.78
N MET A 79 -7.16 -8.88 -4.70
CA MET A 79 -8.36 -9.73 -4.73
C MET A 79 -8.41 -10.76 -3.61
N ARG A 80 -7.25 -11.22 -3.13
CA ARG A 80 -7.17 -12.16 -2.00
C ARG A 80 -7.79 -11.43 -0.81
N LYS A 81 -8.99 -11.78 -0.38
CA LYS A 81 -9.54 -11.15 0.81
C LYS A 81 -8.79 -11.72 2.01
N SER A 82 -7.91 -10.93 2.64
CA SER A 82 -7.25 -11.37 3.87
C SER A 82 -8.34 -11.69 4.88
N LYS A 83 -8.31 -12.94 5.35
CA LYS A 83 -9.24 -13.43 6.34
C LYS A 83 -8.62 -13.18 7.71
N ASP A 84 -8.44 -11.91 8.03
CA ASP A 84 -8.14 -11.43 9.38
C ASP A 84 -9.43 -10.86 9.99
#